data_AF-A0A7H1N403-F1
#
_entry.id   AF-A0A7H1N403-F1
#
_cell.length_a   1.000
_cell.length_b   1.000
_cell.length_c   1.000
_cell.angle_alpha   90.00
_cell.angle_beta   90.00
_cell.angle_gamma   90.00
#
_symmetry.space_group_name_H-M   'P 1'
#
loop_
_entity.id
_entity.type
_entity.pdbx_description
1 polymer ?
#
loop_
_entity_poly.entity_id
_entity_poly.type
_entity_poly.pdbx_seq_one_letter_code
_entity_poly.pdbx_strand_id
1 'polypeptide(L)'
;MLKRERSGLVRLPKWAPAIATAATVVAACSVVQATPERIVVQFNTYHSDFALNQATRHCAQFGKRPVLVRTEAVAPSISTFFTSTSESTFDCVTPPPLEAEPTPAGNG
;
A
#
# COMPACT_ATOMS: atom_id res chain seq x y z
N MET A 1 47.00 -21.89 -11.35
CA MET A 1 47.27 -20.83 -10.36
C MET A 1 47.07 -19.47 -11.00
N LEU A 2 45.94 -18.80 -10.75
CA LEU A 2 45.80 -17.36 -10.96
C LEU A 2 45.03 -16.77 -9.77
N LYS A 3 45.71 -15.85 -9.08
CA LYS A 3 45.31 -15.17 -7.85
C LYS A 3 44.96 -13.73 -8.24
N ARG A 4 43.72 -13.29 -7.96
CA ARG A 4 43.28 -11.88 -7.96
C ARG A 4 42.37 -11.73 -6.74
N GLU A 5 42.90 -11.29 -5.60
CA GLU A 5 43.03 -9.90 -5.17
C GLU A 5 41.73 -9.09 -5.17
N ARG A 6 41.26 -8.86 -3.92
CA ARG A 6 40.73 -7.62 -3.34
C ARG A 6 39.70 -6.84 -4.16
N SER A 7 38.53 -6.61 -3.57
CA SER A 7 38.12 -5.24 -3.17
C SER A 7 36.73 -5.20 -2.54
N GLY A 8 36.64 -4.48 -1.41
CA GLY A 8 35.54 -3.54 -1.21
C GLY A 8 34.26 -4.08 -0.56
N LEU A 9 34.31 -4.29 0.76
CA LEU A 9 33.12 -4.18 1.60
C LEU A 9 32.67 -2.70 1.57
N VAL A 10 31.79 -2.34 0.65
CA VAL A 10 31.22 -0.99 0.57
C VAL A 10 30.25 -0.83 1.74
N ARG A 11 30.72 -0.18 2.81
CA ARG A 11 29.85 0.38 3.86
C ARG A 11 28.99 1.47 3.21
N LEU A 12 27.72 1.15 2.98
CA LEU A 12 26.74 2.12 2.46
C LEU A 12 26.44 3.19 3.54
N PRO A 13 26.45 4.48 3.18
CA PRO A 13 26.11 5.58 4.08
C PRO A 13 24.63 5.52 4.49
N LYS A 14 24.34 5.93 5.74
CA LYS A 14 23.01 5.95 6.36
C LYS A 14 22.01 6.96 5.77
N TRP A 15 22.35 7.61 4.67
CA TRP A 15 21.59 8.72 4.10
C TRP A 15 21.64 8.63 2.57
N ALA A 16 20.47 8.58 1.94
CA ALA A 16 20.15 8.56 0.51
C ALA A 16 20.06 7.18 -0.17
N PRO A 17 19.22 7.07 -1.20
CA PRO A 17 17.83 7.51 -1.31
C PRO A 17 16.95 6.27 -1.60
N ALA A 18 15.79 6.14 -0.94
CA ALA A 18 14.85 5.08 -1.31
C ALA A 18 14.43 5.33 -2.75
N ILE A 19 14.88 4.45 -3.64
CA ILE A 19 14.60 4.41 -5.07
C ILE A 19 13.08 4.46 -5.21
N ALA A 20 12.55 5.65 -5.51
CA ALA A 20 11.19 5.87 -5.94
C ALA A 20 11.05 5.19 -7.31
N THR A 21 10.88 3.87 -7.27
CA THR A 21 10.45 3.07 -8.40
C THR A 21 9.05 3.56 -8.71
N ALA A 22 8.98 4.49 -9.66
CA ALA A 22 7.76 5.00 -10.24
C ALA A 22 6.93 3.81 -10.73
N ALA A 23 5.94 3.41 -9.93
CA ALA A 23 4.93 2.46 -10.32
C ALA A 23 4.00 3.16 -11.31
N THR A 24 4.38 3.18 -12.59
CA THR A 24 3.51 3.53 -13.71
C THR A 24 2.50 2.41 -13.91
N VAL A 25 1.46 2.37 -13.07
CA VAL A 25 0.30 1.49 -13.26
C VAL A 25 -0.68 2.21 -14.18
N VAL A 26 -0.96 1.56 -15.30
CA VAL A 26 -1.91 2.00 -16.32
C VAL A 26 -3.30 2.22 -15.71
N ALA A 27 -3.81 3.43 -15.95
CA ALA A 27 -5.16 3.96 -15.84
C ALA A 27 -6.26 2.95 -15.49
N ALA A 28 -6.63 2.90 -14.21
CA ALA A 28 -7.92 2.42 -13.66
C ALA A 28 -8.01 2.79 -12.18
N CYS A 29 -6.84 2.90 -11.55
CA CYS A 29 -6.63 3.21 -10.16
C CYS A 29 -5.30 3.97 -10.04
N SER A 30 -5.30 5.16 -9.44
CA SER A 30 -4.14 6.01 -9.18
C SER A 30 -4.03 6.29 -7.69
N VAL A 31 -2.82 6.23 -7.15
CA VAL A 31 -2.57 6.60 -5.76
C VAL A 31 -2.37 8.10 -5.70
N VAL A 32 -3.28 8.82 -5.04
CA VAL A 32 -3.24 10.28 -4.89
C VAL A 32 -2.28 10.65 -3.76
N GLN A 33 -2.33 9.89 -2.65
CA GLN A 33 -1.49 10.10 -1.48
C GLN A 33 -1.20 8.76 -0.81
N ALA A 34 0.04 8.56 -0.36
CA ALA A 34 0.45 7.36 0.35
C ALA A 34 1.45 7.70 1.47
N THR A 35 1.08 7.37 2.71
CA THR A 35 1.91 7.45 3.92
C THR A 35 1.81 6.12 4.69
N PRO A 36 2.70 5.85 5.65
CA PRO A 36 2.62 4.62 6.46
C PRO A 36 1.33 4.47 7.30
N GLU A 37 0.58 5.55 7.48
CA GLU A 37 -0.67 5.62 8.24
C GLU A 37 -1.91 5.72 7.37
N ARG A 38 -1.79 6.18 6.12
CA ARG A 38 -2.93 6.46 5.25
C ARG A 38 -2.60 6.29 3.79
N ILE A 39 -3.56 5.81 3.01
CA ILE A 39 -3.48 5.80 1.55
C ILE A 39 -4.79 6.30 0.96
N VAL A 40 -4.68 7.18 -0.02
CA VAL A 40 -5.78 7.75 -0.80
C VAL A 40 -5.66 7.22 -2.20
N VAL A 41 -6.70 6.52 -2.64
CA VAL A 41 -6.74 5.83 -3.92
C VAL A 41 -7.89 6.37 -4.74
N GLN A 42 -7.57 6.95 -5.88
CA GLN A 42 -8.54 7.35 -6.89
C GLN A 42 -8.73 6.20 -7.88
N PHE A 43 -9.97 5.87 -8.21
CA PHE A 43 -10.31 4.74 -9.05
C PHE A 43 -11.54 5.03 -9.91
N ASN A 44 -11.68 4.29 -11.01
CA ASN A 44 -12.92 4.29 -11.78
C ASN A 44 -14.05 3.70 -10.94
N THR A 45 -15.18 4.41 -10.79
CA THR A 45 -16.33 4.00 -9.96
C THR A 45 -16.83 2.58 -10.26
N TYR A 46 -16.67 2.09 -11.49
CA TYR A 46 -17.07 0.73 -11.88
C TYR A 46 -16.14 -0.38 -11.35
N HIS A 47 -15.00 -0.02 -10.73
CA HIS A 47 -14.00 -0.97 -10.27
C HIS A 47 -13.47 -0.64 -8.87
N SER A 48 -14.37 -0.60 -7.89
CA SER A 48 -14.05 -0.34 -6.47
C SER A 48 -13.06 -1.31 -5.84
N ASP A 49 -12.98 -2.55 -6.34
CA ASP A 49 -12.06 -3.58 -5.83
C ASP A 49 -10.58 -3.21 -5.98
N PHE A 50 -10.23 -2.38 -6.96
CA PHE A 50 -8.84 -1.94 -7.13
C PHE A 50 -8.38 -1.03 -5.99
N ALA A 51 -9.30 -0.22 -5.43
CA ALA A 51 -8.96 0.68 -4.33
C ALA A 51 -8.57 -0.11 -3.08
N LEU A 52 -9.37 -1.12 -2.72
CA LEU A 52 -9.07 -1.99 -1.58
C LEU A 52 -7.82 -2.84 -1.81
N ASN A 53 -7.64 -3.39 -3.02
CA ASN A 53 -6.45 -4.16 -3.35
C ASN A 53 -5.17 -3.32 -3.23
N GLN A 54 -5.20 -2.07 -3.70
CA GLN A 54 -4.04 -1.18 -3.54
C GLN A 54 -3.81 -0.80 -2.09
N ALA A 55 -4.86 -0.46 -1.35
CA ALA A 55 -4.73 -0.14 0.07
C ALA A 55 -4.17 -1.32 0.87
N THR A 56 -4.60 -2.55 0.55
CA THR A 56 -4.10 -3.77 1.19
C THR A 56 -2.62 -3.97 0.92
N ARG A 57 -2.20 -3.87 -0.35
CA ARG A 57 -0.78 -4.00 -0.72
C ARG A 57 0.09 -2.96 -0.03
N HIS A 58 -0.37 -1.71 0.03
CA HIS A 58 0.33 -0.62 0.69
C HIS A 58 0.45 -0.82 2.21
N CYS A 59 -0.66 -1.03 2.92
CA CYS A 59 -0.62 -1.20 4.37
C CYS A 59 0.12 -2.48 4.81
N ALA A 60 0.08 -3.55 4.00
CA ALA A 60 0.80 -4.79 4.27
C ALA A 60 2.33 -4.60 4.31
N GLN A 61 2.88 -3.63 3.57
CA GLN A 61 4.31 -3.29 3.63
C GLN A 61 4.74 -2.81 5.02
N PHE A 62 3.80 -2.35 5.84
CA PHE A 62 4.03 -1.87 7.20
C PHE A 62 3.46 -2.82 8.27
N GLY A 63 3.01 -4.03 7.90
CA GLY A 63 2.37 -4.97 8.83
C GLY A 63 1.00 -4.51 9.34
N LYS A 64 0.34 -3.59 8.61
CA LYS A 64 -0.95 -3.00 8.97
C LYS A 64 -2.06 -3.50 8.05
N ARG A 65 -3.32 -3.27 8.44
CA ARG A 65 -4.51 -3.54 7.63
C ARG A 65 -5.17 -2.22 7.20
N PRO A 66 -5.67 -2.13 5.96
CA PRO A 66 -6.43 -0.96 5.53
C PRO A 66 -7.83 -0.96 6.16
N VAL A 67 -8.29 0.20 6.60
CA VAL A 67 -9.67 0.46 7.02
C VAL A 67 -10.20 1.60 6.18
N LEU A 68 -11.32 1.36 5.49
CA LEU A 68 -11.96 2.40 4.68
C LEU A 68 -12.52 3.49 5.59
N VAL A 69 -12.02 4.71 5.44
CA VAL A 69 -12.44 5.88 6.21
C VAL A 69 -13.55 6.62 5.47
N ARG A 70 -13.35 6.80 4.15
CA ARG A 70 -14.23 7.62 3.32
C ARG A 70 -14.14 7.20 1.87
N THR A 71 -15.26 7.24 1.17
CA THR A 71 -15.31 7.23 -0.31
C THR A 71 -16.09 8.44 -0.78
N GLU A 72 -15.58 9.17 -1.75
CA GLU A 72 -16.26 10.30 -2.37
C GLU A 72 -16.17 10.24 -3.90
N ALA A 73 -17.24 10.66 -4.58
CA ALA A 73 -17.20 10.87 -6.02
C ALA A 73 -16.43 12.15 -6.29
N VAL A 74 -15.41 12.07 -7.15
CA VAL A 74 -14.57 13.21 -7.51
C VAL A 74 -14.73 13.48 -8.99
N ALA A 75 -14.63 14.75 -9.36
CA ALA A 75 -14.62 15.12 -10.77
C ALA A 75 -13.44 14.40 -11.46
N PRO A 76 -13.66 13.82 -12.65
CA PRO A 76 -12.57 13.23 -13.38
C PRO A 76 -11.53 14.32 -13.67
N SER A 77 -10.28 14.06 -13.31
CA SER A 77 -9.19 14.97 -13.65
C SER A 77 -8.83 14.80 -15.13
N ILE A 78 -8.29 15.85 -15.75
CA ILE A 78 -7.81 15.81 -17.15
C ILE A 78 -6.75 14.70 -17.35
N SER A 79 -6.10 14.27 -16.27
CA SER A 79 -5.14 13.16 -16.25
C SER A 79 -5.77 11.76 -16.22
N THR A 80 -7.07 11.64 -15.92
CA THR A 80 -7.78 10.36 -15.88
C THR A 80 -8.71 10.24 -17.09
N PHE A 81 -8.55 9.18 -17.89
CA PHE A 81 -9.39 8.89 -19.06
C PHE A 81 -10.83 8.41 -18.71
N PHE A 82 -11.25 8.49 -17.45
CA PHE A 82 -12.53 7.96 -16.98
C PHE A 82 -13.58 9.04 -16.86
N THR A 83 -14.83 8.73 -17.22
CA THR A 83 -15.97 9.64 -17.09
C THR A 83 -16.58 9.65 -15.68
N SER A 84 -16.30 8.62 -14.87
CA SER A 84 -16.74 8.50 -13.49
C SER A 84 -15.59 8.06 -12.60
N THR A 85 -15.22 8.92 -11.65
CA THR A 85 -14.07 8.73 -10.78
C THR A 85 -14.53 8.82 -9.33
N SER A 86 -14.00 7.94 -8.49
CA SER A 86 -14.21 7.96 -7.05
C SER A 86 -12.87 7.90 -6.33
N GLU A 87 -12.81 8.49 -5.16
CA GLU A 87 -11.63 8.49 -4.30
C GLU A 87 -11.99 7.80 -2.99
N SER A 88 -11.16 6.83 -2.59
CA SER A 88 -11.28 6.14 -1.32
C SER A 88 -10.05 6.41 -0.47
N THR A 89 -10.29 6.89 0.74
CA THR A 89 -9.28 7.06 1.78
C THR A 89 -9.31 5.86 2.71
N PHE A 90 -8.14 5.25 2.91
CA PHE A 90 -7.93 4.15 3.83
C PHE A 90 -6.89 4.53 4.88
N ASP A 91 -7.20 4.29 6.15
CA ASP A 91 -6.21 4.34 7.23
C ASP A 91 -5.57 2.96 7.40
N CYS A 92 -4.25 2.93 7.51
CA CYS A 92 -3.50 1.73 7.85
C CYS A 92 -3.43 1.60 9.37
N VAL A 93 -4.13 0.62 9.92
CA VAL A 93 -4.17 0.35 11.36
C VAL A 93 -3.46 -0.95 11.71
N THR A 94 -2.84 -1.00 12.89
CA THR A 94 -2.29 -2.25 13.42
C THR A 94 -3.46 -3.19 13.72
N PRO A 95 -3.46 -4.44 13.20
CA PRO A 95 -4.48 -5.39 13.57
C PRO A 95 -4.47 -5.58 15.10
N PRO A 96 -5.63 -5.78 15.74
CA PRO A 96 -5.65 -6.12 17.16
C PRO A 96 -4.75 -7.35 17.39
N PRO A 97 -4.10 -7.46 18.55
CA PRO A 97 -3.46 -8.71 18.94
C PRO A 97 -4.49 -9.82 18.74
N LEU A 98 -4.10 -10.91 18.09
CA LEU A 98 -4.94 -12.11 18.02
C LEU A 98 -5.22 -12.51 19.47
N GLU A 99 -6.32 -12.04 20.04
CA GLU A 99 -6.83 -12.57 21.30
C GLU A 99 -6.91 -14.07 21.09
N ALA A 100 -6.15 -14.77 21.93
CA ALA A 100 -5.91 -16.19 21.85
C ALA A 100 -7.23 -16.89 21.53
N GLU A 101 -7.16 -17.74 20.50
CA GLU A 101 -8.18 -18.72 20.17
C GLU A 101 -8.84 -19.22 21.47
N PRO A 102 -10.18 -19.12 21.63
CA PRO A 102 -10.84 -19.59 22.82
C PRO A 102 -10.50 -21.08 22.95
N THR A 103 -9.61 -21.40 23.89
CA THR A 103 -9.24 -22.78 24.18
C THR A 103 -10.54 -23.51 24.43
N PRO A 104 -10.88 -24.56 23.66
CA PRO A 104 -12.12 -25.28 23.90
C PRO A 104 -12.08 -25.76 25.35
N ALA A 105 -13.00 -25.23 26.16
CA ALA A 105 -13.16 -25.64 27.54
C ALA A 105 -13.36 -27.15 27.53
N GLY A 106 -12.36 -27.89 28.00
CA GLY A 106 -12.46 -29.33 28.16
C GLY A 106 -13.60 -29.61 29.12
N ASN A 107 -14.68 -30.20 28.60
CA ASN A 107 -15.73 -30.77 29.43
C ASN A 107 -15.14 -32.03 30.09
N GLY A 108 -14.98 -31.96 31.41
CA GLY A 108 -14.69 -33.11 32.27
C GLY A 108 -15.92 -33.95 32.55
#